data_AF-A0A849R0H7-F1
#
_entry.id   AF-A0A849R0H7-F1
#
_cell.length_a   1.000
_cell.length_b   1.000
_cell.length_c   1.000
_cell.angle_alpha   90.00
_cell.angle_beta   90.00
_cell.angle_gamma   90.00
#
_symmetry.space_group_name_H-M   'P 1'
#
loop_
_entity.id
_entity.type
_entity.pdbx_description
1 polymer ?
#
loop_
_entity_poly.entity_id
_entity_poly.type
_entity_poly.pdbx_seq_one_letter_code
_entity_poly.pdbx_strand_id
1 'polypeptide(L)'
;MKNSACINSTQTPLFAAMPLLFGLVTFIAAPAAEAVTIDSVNLIQGYVDVNQDGLIDGADDLNNVIFWFDEAAPVRVDITNGEIDVNEGGSITTLDDLNNVDLNDENTVNGVNGVPSKNQVDFRDGSVDVDEDGVLHEIGDDALVNVQLFIF
;
A
#
# COMPACT_ATOMS: atom_id res chain seq x y z
N MET A 1 6.97 79.65 -11.00
CA MET A 1 5.56 80.07 -11.09
C MET A 1 4.81 79.03 -11.91
N LYS A 2 3.67 78.54 -11.38
CA LYS A 2 2.44 78.01 -12.03
C LYS A 2 2.60 77.16 -13.33
N ASN A 3 2.28 75.87 -13.30
CA ASN A 3 0.95 75.22 -13.45
C ASN A 3 0.41 75.12 -14.90
N SER A 4 -0.11 73.92 -15.18
CA SER A 4 -1.10 73.52 -16.21
C SER A 4 -0.56 73.15 -17.60
N ALA A 5 -0.53 71.87 -18.03
CA ALA A 5 -1.65 71.00 -18.49
C ALA A 5 -2.29 71.52 -19.81
N CYS A 6 -2.49 70.78 -20.91
CA CYS A 6 -3.08 69.45 -21.08
C CYS A 6 -2.96 68.97 -22.57
N ILE A 7 -2.66 67.67 -22.79
CA ILE A 7 -3.26 66.62 -23.70
C ILE A 7 -3.96 67.01 -25.02
N ASN A 8 -4.07 66.21 -26.09
CA ASN A 8 -3.85 64.81 -26.52
C ASN A 8 -3.97 64.86 -28.09
N SER A 9 -3.56 63.92 -28.96
CA SER A 9 -4.10 62.55 -29.12
C SER A 9 -3.56 61.94 -30.43
N THR A 10 -3.21 60.64 -30.39
CA THR A 10 -3.32 59.58 -31.43
C THR A 10 -2.50 59.71 -32.74
N GLN A 11 -1.84 58.68 -33.28
CA GLN A 11 -2.18 57.25 -33.36
C GLN A 11 -0.94 56.38 -33.71
N THR A 12 -0.88 55.16 -33.15
CA THR A 12 0.06 54.01 -33.29
C THR A 12 -0.10 53.24 -34.63
N PRO A 13 0.55 52.09 -34.95
CA PRO A 13 1.66 51.33 -34.31
C PRO A 13 2.73 50.72 -35.29
N LEU A 14 3.83 50.14 -34.78
CA LEU A 14 4.20 48.73 -35.06
C LEU A 14 5.38 48.26 -34.17
N PHE A 15 5.32 46.98 -33.81
CA PHE A 15 6.09 46.26 -32.79
C PHE A 15 7.47 45.76 -33.25
N ALA A 16 8.43 45.68 -32.32
CA ALA A 16 9.39 44.57 -32.14
C ALA A 16 10.23 44.82 -30.86
N ALA A 17 9.84 44.25 -29.73
CA ALA A 17 10.42 43.03 -29.15
C ALA A 17 11.64 43.29 -28.23
N MET A 18 11.38 43.55 -26.94
CA MET A 18 12.33 43.30 -25.85
C MET A 18 12.06 41.90 -25.31
N PRO A 19 13.05 40.99 -25.22
CA PRO A 19 12.84 39.73 -24.53
C PRO A 19 12.73 39.98 -23.02
N LEU A 20 11.62 39.50 -22.49
CA LEU A 20 11.20 39.46 -21.10
C LEU A 20 12.22 38.69 -20.24
N LEU A 21 12.55 39.24 -19.07
CA LEU A 21 12.98 38.48 -17.91
C LEU A 21 11.83 37.54 -17.45
N PHE A 22 12.14 36.55 -16.60
CA PHE A 22 11.28 35.56 -15.92
C PHE A 22 11.29 34.14 -16.51
N GLY A 23 12.40 33.43 -16.27
CA GLY A 23 12.37 31.97 -16.13
C GLY A 23 12.31 31.62 -14.65
N LEU A 24 11.12 31.69 -14.04
CA LEU A 24 10.87 31.01 -12.77
C LEU A 24 10.79 29.52 -13.10
N VAL A 25 11.87 28.79 -12.83
CA VAL A 25 11.85 27.32 -12.92
C VAL A 25 10.91 26.83 -11.83
N THR A 26 9.68 26.50 -12.20
CA THR A 26 8.83 25.68 -11.35
C THR A 26 9.51 24.33 -11.28
N PHE A 27 10.21 24.06 -10.18
CA PHE A 27 10.45 22.69 -9.75
C PHE A 27 9.08 22.08 -9.53
N ILE A 28 8.59 21.36 -10.53
CA ILE A 28 7.48 20.43 -10.35
C ILE A 28 8.07 19.39 -9.40
N ALA A 29 7.73 19.49 -8.12
CA ALA A 29 7.99 18.42 -7.18
C ALA A 29 7.36 17.18 -7.80
N ALA A 30 8.19 16.25 -8.26
CA ALA A 30 7.70 14.93 -8.61
C ALA A 30 6.96 14.40 -7.37
N PRO A 31 5.78 13.77 -7.53
CA PRO A 31 5.18 13.07 -6.40
C PRO A 31 6.25 12.15 -5.83
N ALA A 32 6.50 12.25 -4.52
CA ALA A 32 7.31 11.28 -3.84
C ALA A 32 6.64 9.93 -4.12
N ALA A 33 7.30 9.08 -4.90
CA ALA A 33 6.91 7.69 -4.95
C ALA A 33 7.05 7.20 -3.51
N GLU A 34 5.94 6.87 -2.86
CA GLU A 34 5.96 6.16 -1.60
C GLU A 34 6.87 4.94 -1.80
N ALA A 35 7.90 4.86 -0.96
CA ALA A 35 8.86 3.78 -1.05
C ALA A 35 8.12 2.52 -0.62
N VAL A 36 7.76 1.68 -1.59
CA VAL A 36 7.20 0.36 -1.31
C VAL A 36 8.23 -0.39 -0.48
N THR A 37 7.90 -0.61 0.78
CA THR A 37 8.75 -1.39 1.68
C THR A 37 8.20 -2.81 1.65
N ILE A 38 9.07 -3.77 1.38
CA ILE A 38 8.72 -5.19 1.50
C ILE A 38 9.13 -5.58 2.90
N ASP A 39 8.15 -5.97 3.72
CA ASP A 39 8.42 -6.57 5.02
C ASP A 39 8.05 -8.05 4.98
N SER A 40 8.91 -8.87 5.56
CA SER A 40 8.61 -10.29 5.73
C SER A 40 7.89 -10.45 7.06
N VAL A 41 6.77 -11.17 7.09
CA VAL A 41 6.02 -11.46 8.31
C VAL A 41 5.85 -12.96 8.48
N ASN A 42 5.45 -13.38 9.68
CA ASN A 42 5.01 -14.76 9.93
C ASN A 42 3.50 -14.79 10.09
N LEU A 43 2.91 -15.94 9.80
CA LEU A 43 1.56 -16.28 10.22
C LEU A 43 1.62 -17.33 11.32
N ILE A 44 0.94 -17.05 12.42
CA ILE A 44 0.84 -17.92 13.58
C ILE A 44 -0.64 -18.17 13.83
N GLN A 45 -1.10 -19.40 13.56
CA GLN A 45 -2.52 -19.77 13.69
C GLN A 45 -3.43 -18.83 12.89
N GLY A 46 -3.00 -18.47 11.67
CA GLY A 46 -3.74 -17.56 10.78
C GLY A 46 -3.62 -16.07 11.10
N TYR A 47 -3.00 -15.68 12.22
CA TYR A 47 -2.76 -14.28 12.56
C TYR A 47 -1.40 -13.80 12.06
N VAL A 48 -1.31 -12.54 11.66
CA VAL A 48 -0.07 -11.93 11.18
C VAL A 48 0.79 -11.46 12.36
N ASP A 49 1.97 -12.05 12.49
CA ASP A 49 3.06 -11.62 13.38
C ASP A 49 4.02 -10.75 12.56
N VAL A 50 3.80 -9.43 12.63
CA VAL A 50 4.53 -8.44 11.81
C VAL A 50 5.94 -8.27 12.35
N ASN A 51 6.10 -8.24 13.66
CA ASN A 51 7.39 -7.96 14.30
C ASN A 51 8.27 -9.22 14.50
N GLN A 52 7.72 -10.40 14.23
CA GLN A 52 8.34 -11.71 14.31
C GLN A 52 8.78 -12.13 15.72
N ASP A 53 8.10 -11.67 16.77
CA ASP A 53 8.44 -12.02 18.15
C ASP A 53 7.70 -13.25 18.69
N GLY A 54 6.76 -13.80 17.90
CA GLY A 54 5.98 -14.99 18.22
C GLY A 54 4.77 -14.73 19.11
N LEU A 55 4.43 -13.47 19.38
CA LEU A 55 3.20 -13.03 20.04
C LEU A 55 2.29 -12.35 19.01
N ILE A 56 0.98 -12.41 19.25
CA ILE A 56 -0.02 -11.69 18.46
C ILE A 56 -0.62 -10.62 19.36
N ASP A 57 -0.22 -9.36 19.15
CA ASP A 57 -0.71 -8.22 19.91
C ASP A 57 -0.67 -6.90 19.10
N GLY A 58 -0.94 -5.77 19.76
CA GLY A 58 -0.97 -4.46 19.09
C GLY A 58 0.38 -3.97 18.55
N ALA A 59 1.49 -4.67 18.84
CA ALA A 59 2.77 -4.44 18.16
C ALA A 59 2.78 -4.99 16.72
N ASP A 60 1.77 -5.78 16.36
CA ASP A 60 1.53 -6.28 15.00
C ASP A 60 0.58 -5.39 14.19
N ASP A 61 0.16 -4.25 14.73
CA ASP A 61 -0.66 -3.28 14.01
C ASP A 61 0.14 -2.69 12.84
N LEU A 62 -0.42 -2.79 11.63
CA LEU A 62 0.19 -2.26 10.42
C LEU A 62 -0.87 -1.77 9.44
N ASN A 63 -0.81 -0.49 9.07
CA ASN A 63 -1.78 0.11 8.17
C ASN A 63 -1.29 0.12 6.72
N ASN A 64 -2.22 0.19 5.76
CA ASN A 64 -1.93 0.35 4.33
C ASN A 64 -1.10 -0.79 3.72
N VAL A 65 -1.39 -2.02 4.12
CA VAL A 65 -0.76 -3.23 3.57
C VAL A 65 -1.43 -3.61 2.27
N ILE A 66 -0.65 -3.95 1.24
CA ILE A 66 -1.18 -4.47 -0.02
C ILE A 66 -1.06 -5.99 -0.08
N PHE A 67 -2.20 -6.64 -0.27
CA PHE A 67 -2.29 -8.04 -0.68
C PHE A 67 -2.56 -8.13 -2.18
N TRP A 68 -1.92 -9.10 -2.83
CA TRP A 68 -2.11 -9.39 -4.24
C TRP A 68 -3.12 -10.53 -4.39
N PHE A 69 -3.89 -10.50 -5.47
CA PHE A 69 -4.94 -11.47 -5.75
C PHE A 69 -4.81 -11.90 -7.21
N ASP A 70 -4.98 -13.20 -7.50
CA ASP A 70 -4.96 -13.64 -8.89
C ASP A 70 -6.16 -13.07 -9.65
N GLU A 71 -5.91 -12.62 -10.87
CA GLU A 71 -6.95 -12.06 -11.76
C GLU A 71 -7.76 -10.88 -11.18
N ALA A 72 -7.30 -10.27 -10.08
CA ALA A 72 -7.94 -9.13 -9.42
C ALA A 72 -6.95 -7.98 -9.17
N ALA A 73 -7.50 -6.81 -8.87
CA ALA A 73 -6.69 -5.67 -8.44
C ALA A 73 -6.15 -5.94 -7.02
N PRO A 74 -4.93 -5.49 -6.68
CA PRO A 74 -4.43 -5.57 -5.32
C PRO A 74 -5.38 -4.84 -4.37
N VAL A 75 -5.57 -5.41 -3.18
CA VAL A 75 -6.42 -4.82 -2.14
C VAL A 75 -5.52 -4.24 -1.06
N ARG A 76 -5.86 -3.03 -0.62
CA ARG A 76 -5.27 -2.41 0.55
C ARG A 76 -6.07 -2.85 1.76
N VAL A 77 -5.38 -3.25 2.82
CA VAL A 77 -5.95 -3.70 4.08
C VAL A 77 -5.18 -3.07 5.23
N ASP A 78 -5.80 -3.03 6.40
CA ASP A 78 -5.11 -2.77 7.66
C ASP A 78 -4.94 -4.09 8.43
N ILE A 79 -3.89 -4.16 9.25
CA ILE A 79 -3.65 -5.23 10.20
C ILE A 79 -3.83 -4.64 11.59
N THR A 80 -4.70 -5.23 12.41
CA THR A 80 -5.01 -4.78 13.77
C THR A 80 -4.95 -5.98 14.73
N ASN A 81 -4.03 -5.95 15.68
CA ASN A 81 -3.68 -7.06 16.57
C ASN A 81 -3.43 -8.38 15.81
N GLY A 82 -2.73 -8.30 14.67
CA GLY A 82 -2.48 -9.43 13.78
C GLY A 82 -3.69 -9.92 12.96
N GLU A 83 -4.85 -9.30 13.12
CA GLU A 83 -6.06 -9.59 12.32
C GLU A 83 -6.14 -8.69 11.08
N ILE A 84 -6.62 -9.22 9.95
CA ILE A 84 -6.74 -8.50 8.68
C ILE A 84 -8.10 -7.79 8.60
N ASP A 85 -8.08 -6.46 8.54
CA ASP A 85 -9.22 -5.58 8.28
C ASP A 85 -9.21 -5.17 6.81
N VAL A 86 -9.93 -5.94 5.98
CA VAL A 86 -9.98 -5.72 4.53
C VAL A 86 -10.78 -4.46 4.18
N ASN A 87 -11.79 -4.12 4.97
CA ASN A 87 -12.67 -2.98 4.68
C ASN A 87 -12.18 -1.66 5.30
N GLU A 88 -11.08 -1.68 6.05
CA GLU A 88 -10.47 -0.55 6.77
C GLU A 88 -11.47 0.10 7.74
N GLY A 89 -12.34 -0.71 8.36
CA GLY A 89 -13.46 -0.27 9.19
C GLY A 89 -13.11 -0.05 10.66
N GLY A 90 -11.91 -0.50 11.08
CA GLY A 90 -11.43 -0.54 12.45
C GLY A 90 -12.11 -1.62 13.30
N SER A 91 -12.71 -2.63 12.67
CA SER A 91 -13.38 -3.74 13.36
C SER A 91 -13.43 -4.96 12.47
N ILE A 92 -13.01 -6.10 13.01
CA ILE A 92 -13.00 -7.38 12.31
C ILE A 92 -14.40 -8.00 12.32
N THR A 93 -14.93 -8.22 11.12
CA THR A 93 -16.27 -8.79 10.89
C THR A 93 -16.26 -9.67 9.65
N THR A 94 -17.39 -10.31 9.35
CA THR A 94 -17.54 -11.08 8.08
C THR A 94 -17.52 -10.19 6.82
N LEU A 95 -17.44 -8.86 6.95
CA LEU A 95 -17.19 -7.96 5.82
C LEU A 95 -15.71 -7.94 5.42
N ASP A 96 -14.85 -8.47 6.28
CA ASP A 96 -13.41 -8.60 6.06
C ASP A 96 -13.04 -9.96 5.45
N ASP A 97 -14.02 -10.84 5.28
CA ASP A 97 -13.83 -12.14 4.64
C ASP A 97 -13.54 -11.97 3.15
N LEU A 98 -12.51 -12.65 2.68
CA LEU A 98 -12.12 -12.63 1.27
C LEU A 98 -11.55 -13.97 0.85
N ASN A 99 -12.19 -14.61 -0.12
CA ASN A 99 -11.73 -15.91 -0.61
C ASN A 99 -10.70 -15.77 -1.72
N ASN A 100 -9.86 -16.79 -1.88
CA ASN A 100 -8.89 -16.93 -2.97
C ASN A 100 -7.86 -15.78 -3.02
N VAL A 101 -7.28 -15.45 -1.88
CA VAL A 101 -6.17 -14.49 -1.76
C VAL A 101 -4.87 -15.18 -2.15
N ASP A 102 -4.05 -14.55 -2.97
CA ASP A 102 -2.72 -15.07 -3.31
C ASP A 102 -1.70 -14.51 -2.30
N LEU A 103 -1.17 -15.35 -1.41
CA LEU A 103 0.01 -14.97 -0.63
C LEU A 103 1.28 -15.19 -1.47
N ASN A 104 2.13 -14.17 -1.50
CA ASN A 104 3.51 -14.30 -1.98
C ASN A 104 4.35 -14.85 -0.82
N ASP A 105 4.28 -16.15 -0.59
CA ASP A 105 5.14 -16.82 0.38
C ASP A 105 6.48 -17.21 -0.26
N GLU A 106 7.56 -17.08 0.51
CA GLU A 106 8.87 -17.53 0.05
C GLU A 106 8.97 -19.07 0.18
N ASN A 107 8.50 -19.79 -0.83
CA ASN A 107 8.66 -21.24 -0.86
C ASN A 107 9.96 -21.64 -1.58
N THR A 108 10.56 -22.74 -1.13
CA THR A 108 11.70 -23.35 -1.81
C THR A 108 11.22 -24.21 -2.96
N VAL A 109 11.01 -23.62 -4.13
CA VAL A 109 10.71 -24.39 -5.35
C VAL A 109 12.01 -24.86 -5.98
N ASN A 110 12.19 -26.18 -6.12
CA ASN A 110 13.37 -26.81 -6.72
C ASN A 110 14.72 -26.41 -6.10
N GLY A 111 14.76 -26.12 -4.79
CA GLY A 111 15.99 -25.77 -4.08
C GLY A 111 16.44 -24.31 -4.22
N VAL A 112 15.56 -23.43 -4.74
CA VAL A 112 15.79 -21.98 -4.78
C VAL A 112 14.92 -21.32 -3.70
N ASN A 113 15.56 -20.78 -2.67
CA ASN A 113 14.92 -19.85 -1.73
C ASN A 113 14.58 -18.55 -2.48
N GLY A 114 13.50 -17.88 -2.11
CA GLY A 114 13.14 -16.58 -2.70
C GLY A 114 12.13 -16.68 -3.83
N VAL A 115 11.59 -17.86 -4.13
CA VAL A 115 10.59 -18.03 -5.19
C VAL A 115 9.21 -17.84 -4.57
N PRO A 116 8.45 -16.79 -4.93
CA PRO A 116 7.06 -16.72 -4.54
C PRO A 116 6.35 -17.99 -5.02
N SER A 117 5.88 -18.85 -4.10
CA SER A 117 4.79 -19.73 -4.50
C SER A 117 3.50 -18.94 -4.37
N LYS A 118 2.58 -19.17 -5.30
CA LYS A 118 1.22 -18.70 -5.12
C LYS A 118 0.60 -19.69 -4.14
N ASN A 119 0.52 -19.33 -2.87
CA ASN A 119 -0.35 -20.06 -1.97
C ASN A 119 -1.70 -19.34 -1.97
N GLN A 120 -2.71 -20.01 -2.49
CA GLN A 120 -4.07 -19.53 -2.44
C GLN A 120 -4.60 -19.78 -1.02
N VAL A 121 -5.12 -18.75 -0.38
CA VAL A 121 -5.64 -18.79 0.99
C VAL A 121 -6.99 -18.09 1.05
N ASP A 122 -7.75 -18.35 2.10
CA ASP A 122 -8.94 -17.56 2.42
C ASP A 122 -8.66 -16.64 3.62
N PHE A 123 -9.22 -15.44 3.61
CA PHE A 123 -9.33 -14.60 4.80
C PHE A 123 -10.73 -14.79 5.38
N ARG A 124 -10.80 -15.15 6.66
CA ARG A 124 -12.07 -15.34 7.38
C ARG A 124 -11.97 -14.87 8.81
N ASP A 125 -12.92 -14.06 9.23
CA ASP A 125 -13.00 -13.49 10.58
C ASP A 125 -11.67 -12.84 11.01
N GLY A 126 -10.99 -12.17 10.07
CA GLY A 126 -9.70 -11.50 10.27
C GLY A 126 -8.48 -12.41 10.31
N SER A 127 -8.63 -13.71 10.14
CA SER A 127 -7.53 -14.68 10.11
C SER A 127 -7.34 -15.26 8.72
N VAL A 128 -6.13 -15.74 8.46
CA VAL A 128 -5.77 -16.44 7.24
C VAL A 128 -5.95 -17.94 7.43
N ASP A 129 -6.83 -18.54 6.63
CA ASP A 129 -7.06 -19.97 6.46
C ASP A 129 -6.08 -20.45 5.36
N VAL A 130 -4.92 -20.94 5.79
CA VAL A 130 -3.76 -21.19 4.90
C VAL A 130 -3.91 -22.50 4.14
N ASP A 131 -4.61 -23.48 4.72
CA ASP A 131 -4.81 -24.81 4.15
C ASP A 131 -6.18 -25.01 3.47
N GLU A 132 -7.02 -23.97 3.50
CA GLU A 132 -8.33 -23.86 2.85
C GLU A 132 -9.35 -24.90 3.36
N ASP A 133 -9.21 -25.39 4.60
CA ASP A 133 -10.09 -26.39 5.18
C ASP A 133 -11.31 -25.78 5.91
N GLY A 134 -11.25 -24.48 6.19
CA GLY A 134 -12.28 -23.68 6.83
C GLY A 134 -12.36 -23.78 8.35
N VAL A 135 -11.40 -24.45 8.98
CA VAL A 135 -11.12 -24.40 10.41
C VAL A 135 -10.13 -23.27 10.64
N LEU A 136 -10.46 -22.34 11.54
CA LEU A 136 -9.58 -21.21 11.83
C LEU A 136 -8.75 -21.50 13.08
N HIS A 137 -7.54 -20.94 13.10
CA HIS A 137 -6.61 -20.92 14.23
C HIS A 137 -6.01 -22.29 14.55
N GLU A 138 -5.84 -23.13 13.54
CA GLU A 138 -5.25 -24.45 13.75
C GLU A 138 -3.72 -24.35 13.88
N ILE A 139 -3.18 -24.93 14.96
CA ILE A 139 -1.75 -24.84 15.26
C ILE A 139 -0.96 -25.65 14.25
N GLY A 140 -0.24 -24.95 13.38
CA GLY A 140 0.70 -25.54 12.43
C GLY A 140 0.12 -25.72 11.03
N ASP A 141 -1.20 -25.77 10.91
CA ASP A 141 -1.90 -25.87 9.62
C ASP A 141 -2.12 -24.46 9.03
N ASP A 142 -2.56 -23.50 9.86
CA ASP A 142 -2.67 -22.07 9.48
C ASP A 142 -1.37 -21.27 9.70
N ALA A 143 -0.22 -21.93 9.74
CA ALA A 143 1.06 -21.28 10.02
C ALA A 143 1.91 -21.18 8.76
N LEU A 144 2.48 -20.00 8.51
CA LEU A 144 3.37 -19.75 7.39
C LEU A 144 4.49 -18.80 7.82
N VAL A 145 5.64 -18.88 7.16
CA VAL A 145 6.81 -18.05 7.53
C VAL A 145 7.32 -17.31 6.32
N ASN A 146 7.88 -16.12 6.54
CA ASN A 146 8.44 -15.26 5.50
C ASN A 146 7.43 -14.89 4.39
N VAL A 147 6.22 -14.53 4.78
CA VAL A 147 5.23 -13.97 3.85
C VAL A 147 5.60 -12.53 3.54
N GLN A 148 5.66 -12.17 2.26
CA GLN A 148 6.02 -10.82 1.85
C GLN A 148 4.81 -9.91 1.82
N LEU A 149 4.85 -8.87 2.66
CA LEU A 149 3.88 -7.77 2.67
C LEU A 149 4.47 -6.55 1.96
N PHE A 150 3.64 -5.86 1.17
CA PHE A 150 4.01 -4.60 0.52
C PHE A 150 3.33 -3.44 1.25
N ILE A 151 4.13 -2.51 1.77
CA ILE A 151 3.67 -1.40 2.62
C ILE A 151 3.96 -0.06 1.93
N PHE A 152 3.02 0.89 2.02
CA PHE A 152 3.07 2.21 1.37
C PHE A 152 3.04 3.37 2.38
#